data_AF-A0AAE0KV34-F1
#
_entry.id   AF-A0AAE0KV34-F1
#
_cell.length_a   1.000
_cell.length_b   1.000
_cell.length_c   1.000
_cell.angle_alpha   90.00
_cell.angle_beta   90.00
_cell.angle_gamma   90.00
#
_symmetry.space_group_name_H-M   'P 1'
#
loop_
_entity.id
_entity.type
_entity.pdbx_description
1 polymer ?
#
loop_
_entity_poly.entity_id
_entity_poly.type
_entity_poly.pdbx_seq_one_letter_code
_entity_poly.pdbx_strand_id
1 'polypeptide(L)'
;DAGMLSEDETSSNIHAVPMHMVCFKRMARVLKHYRGKYDTVVGIRPTGWTQSRDHKAAHGRKRYQGSMVLHEVPYSEHSGYDELKEFIKWLNPTKIIPHVDNDGGERRDQMIAMLTQNHPVVAT
;
A
#
# COMPACT_ATOMS: atom_id res chain seq x y z
N ASP A 1 29.42 -4.65 1.58
CA ASP A 1 27.94 -4.70 1.53
C ASP A 1 27.49 -6.07 1.09
N ALA A 2 27.17 -6.96 2.04
CA ALA A 2 26.94 -8.37 1.80
C ALA A 2 25.73 -8.87 2.62
N GLY A 3 24.80 -9.60 1.97
CA GLY A 3 23.92 -10.57 2.65
C GLY A 3 22.53 -10.12 3.11
N MET A 4 21.85 -9.15 2.47
CA MET A 4 20.46 -8.80 2.86
C MET A 4 19.40 -9.84 2.45
N LEU A 5 19.70 -10.65 1.42
CA LEU A 5 18.80 -11.68 0.90
C LEU A 5 19.49 -13.04 0.95
N SER A 6 18.72 -14.09 1.20
CA SER A 6 19.16 -15.48 1.24
C SER A 6 18.10 -16.35 0.58
N GLU A 7 18.53 -17.37 -0.16
CA GLU A 7 17.66 -18.43 -0.68
C GLU A 7 17.49 -19.58 0.33
N ASP A 8 18.35 -19.64 1.37
CA ASP A 8 18.19 -20.57 2.48
C ASP A 8 17.05 -20.10 3.40
N GLU A 9 15.89 -20.72 3.27
CA GLU A 9 14.71 -20.44 4.09
C GLU A 9 14.93 -20.69 5.59
N THR A 10 15.95 -21.48 5.96
CA THR A 10 16.23 -21.83 7.35
C THR A 10 17.11 -20.79 8.05
N SER A 11 17.83 -19.98 7.27
CA SER A 11 18.77 -18.95 7.76
C SER A 11 18.08 -17.68 8.27
N SER A 12 16.78 -17.52 8.03
CA SER A 12 16.00 -16.33 8.41
C SER A 12 14.60 -16.71 8.92
N ASN A 13 14.04 -15.86 9.78
CA ASN A 13 12.64 -15.90 10.22
C ASN A 13 11.75 -14.88 9.48
N ILE A 14 12.31 -14.13 8.52
CA ILE A 14 11.58 -13.18 7.67
C ILE A 14 11.60 -13.72 6.24
N HIS A 15 10.40 -14.03 5.73
CA HIS A 15 10.22 -14.74 4.47
C HIS A 15 9.43 -13.86 3.50
N ALA A 16 10.05 -13.47 2.38
CA ALA A 16 9.35 -12.78 1.31
C ALA A 16 8.56 -13.81 0.49
N VAL A 17 7.24 -13.62 0.41
CA VAL A 17 6.34 -14.55 -0.30
C VAL A 17 5.42 -13.78 -1.26
N PRO A 18 4.90 -14.43 -2.32
CA PRO A 18 3.86 -13.86 -3.15
C PRO A 18 2.68 -13.35 -2.29
N MET A 19 2.19 -12.15 -2.56
CA MET A 19 1.20 -11.46 -1.70
C MET A 19 -0.08 -12.28 -1.44
N HIS A 20 -0.53 -13.09 -2.40
CA HIS A 20 -1.69 -13.97 -2.25
C HIS A 20 -1.49 -15.09 -1.20
N MET A 21 -0.24 -15.40 -0.84
CA MET A 21 0.10 -16.37 0.22
C MET A 21 -0.01 -15.79 1.63
N VAL A 22 -0.11 -14.47 1.79
CA VAL A 22 -0.24 -13.83 3.10
C VAL A 22 -1.71 -13.88 3.55
N CYS A 23 -2.22 -15.09 3.83
CA CYS A 23 -3.58 -15.34 4.34
C CYS A 23 -3.58 -16.50 5.35
N PHE A 24 -4.55 -16.55 6.26
CA PHE A 24 -4.58 -17.53 7.36
C PHE A 24 -4.45 -18.99 6.90
N LYS A 25 -5.11 -19.37 5.79
CA LYS A 25 -5.02 -20.73 5.23
C LYS A 25 -3.58 -21.13 4.88
N ARG A 26 -2.79 -20.19 4.33
CA ARG A 26 -1.40 -20.43 3.91
C ARG A 26 -0.44 -20.26 5.09
N MET A 27 -0.67 -19.28 5.96
CA MET A 27 0.06 -19.09 7.21
C MET A 27 0.00 -20.34 8.11
N ALA A 28 -1.17 -20.99 8.20
CA ALA A 28 -1.31 -22.26 8.93
C ALA A 28 -0.43 -23.39 8.35
N ARG A 29 -0.21 -23.39 7.02
CA ARG A 29 0.69 -24.35 6.36
C ARG A 29 2.15 -24.05 6.70
N VAL A 30 2.53 -22.78 6.77
CA VAL A 30 3.89 -22.35 7.16
C VAL A 30 4.19 -22.76 8.61
N LEU A 31 3.28 -22.50 9.55
CA LEU A 31 3.43 -22.96 10.94
C LEU A 31 3.55 -24.48 11.04
N LYS A 32 2.78 -25.22 10.25
CA LYS A 32 2.87 -26.68 10.21
C LYS A 32 4.20 -27.15 9.63
N HIS A 33 4.71 -26.47 8.59
CA HIS A 33 5.99 -26.81 7.95
C HIS A 33 7.16 -26.65 8.93
N TYR A 34 7.19 -25.56 9.71
CA TYR A 34 8.20 -25.31 10.74
C TYR A 34 7.80 -25.78 12.14
N ARG A 35 7.00 -26.85 12.23
CA ARG A 35 6.52 -27.37 13.51
C ARG A 35 7.70 -27.70 14.44
N GLY A 36 7.65 -27.17 15.66
CA GLY A 36 8.71 -27.35 16.67
C GLY A 36 9.80 -26.27 16.63
N LYS A 37 9.85 -25.44 15.58
CA LYS A 37 10.75 -24.27 15.50
C LYS A 37 10.03 -22.97 15.84
N TYR A 38 8.80 -22.80 15.33
CA TYR A 38 7.98 -21.59 15.56
C TYR A 38 6.60 -21.95 16.09
N ASP A 39 6.07 -21.14 17.00
CA ASP A 39 4.72 -21.26 17.55
C ASP A 39 3.71 -20.31 16.88
N THR A 40 4.21 -19.20 16.34
CA THR A 40 3.45 -18.05 15.86
C THR A 40 3.94 -17.62 14.49
N VAL A 41 3.02 -17.17 13.62
CA VAL A 41 3.35 -16.56 12.33
C VAL A 41 2.65 -15.22 12.19
N VAL A 42 3.42 -14.22 11.76
CA VAL A 42 2.94 -12.88 11.47
C VAL A 42 2.98 -12.66 9.96
N GLY A 43 1.81 -12.41 9.38
CA GLY A 43 1.68 -12.03 7.98
C GLY A 43 1.61 -10.53 7.86
N ILE A 44 2.45 -9.93 7.02
CA ILE A 44 2.38 -8.51 6.67
C ILE A 44 1.95 -8.41 5.21
N ARG A 45 0.81 -7.76 4.98
CA ARG A 45 0.30 -7.44 3.66
C ARG A 45 0.37 -5.93 3.48
N PRO A 46 1.35 -5.41 2.72
CA PRO A 46 1.28 -4.02 2.29
C PRO A 46 0.05 -3.84 1.40
N THR A 47 -0.74 -2.81 1.67
CA THR A 47 -1.89 -2.41 0.87
C THR A 47 -1.70 -0.97 0.42
N GLY A 48 -2.23 -0.62 -0.76
CA GLY A 48 -2.23 0.78 -1.22
C GLY A 48 -3.10 1.69 -0.33
N TRP A 49 -3.42 2.88 -0.85
CA TRP A 49 -4.27 3.85 -0.15
C TRP A 49 -5.59 3.24 0.31
N THR A 50 -5.79 3.14 1.62
CA THR A 50 -7.12 3.07 2.21
C THR A 50 -7.52 4.48 2.62
N GLN A 51 -7.91 5.30 1.65
CA GLN A 51 -8.57 6.59 1.92
C GLN A 51 -9.99 6.31 2.43
N SER A 52 -10.07 5.64 3.58
CA SER A 52 -11.33 5.43 4.25
C SER A 52 -11.68 6.74 4.95
N ARG A 53 -12.92 7.19 4.80
CA ARG A 53 -13.48 8.34 5.55
C ARG A 53 -13.40 8.14 7.07
N ASP A 54 -13.04 6.93 7.50
CA ASP A 54 -12.81 6.54 8.89
C ASP A 54 -11.29 6.57 9.18
N HIS A 55 -10.87 7.46 10.09
CA HIS A 55 -9.46 7.62 10.48
C HIS A 55 -8.78 6.33 10.96
N LYS A 56 -9.56 5.30 11.32
CA LYS A 56 -9.07 3.99 11.73
C LYS A 56 -8.34 3.22 10.62
N ALA A 57 -8.66 3.47 9.35
CA ALA A 57 -7.99 2.79 8.24
C ALA A 57 -6.56 3.30 7.97
N ALA A 58 -6.24 4.53 8.41
CA ALA A 58 -4.90 5.10 8.25
C ALA A 58 -3.83 4.35 9.06
N HIS A 59 -4.23 3.60 10.09
CA HIS A 59 -3.32 2.81 10.93
C HIS A 59 -3.24 1.33 10.53
N GLY A 60 -3.88 0.96 9.42
CA GLY A 60 -3.97 -0.43 8.96
C GLY A 60 -4.93 -1.29 9.75
N ARG A 61 -5.07 -2.54 9.32
CA ARG A 61 -5.98 -3.51 9.93
C ARG A 61 -5.19 -4.68 10.51
N LYS A 62 -5.56 -5.12 11.70
CA LYS A 62 -5.00 -6.32 12.35
C LYS A 62 -6.08 -7.37 12.51
N ARG A 63 -5.75 -8.62 12.20
CA ARG A 63 -6.65 -9.78 12.35
C ARG A 63 -5.90 -10.91 13.05
N TYR A 64 -6.59 -11.60 13.95
CA TYR A 64 -6.02 -12.70 14.74
C TYR A 64 -6.77 -14.00 14.45
N GLN A 65 -6.04 -15.11 14.40
CA GLN A 65 -6.62 -16.45 14.37
C GLN A 65 -5.66 -17.45 15.03
N GLY A 66 -5.93 -17.80 16.30
CA GLY A 66 -5.01 -18.63 17.09
C GLY A 66 -3.64 -17.96 17.21
N SER A 67 -2.56 -18.68 16.91
CA SER A 67 -1.19 -18.16 16.87
C SER A 67 -0.80 -17.48 15.54
N MET A 68 -1.79 -17.02 14.77
CA MET A 68 -1.57 -16.30 13.52
C MET A 68 -2.06 -14.86 13.63
N VAL A 69 -1.22 -13.91 13.21
CA VAL A 69 -1.57 -12.49 13.18
C VAL A 69 -1.36 -11.95 11.76
N LEU A 70 -2.39 -11.34 11.17
CA LEU A 70 -2.33 -10.71 9.86
C LEU A 70 -2.43 -9.19 10.02
N HIS A 71 -1.41 -8.49 9.54
CA HIS A 71 -1.35 -7.04 9.43
C HIS A 71 -1.59 -6.63 7.98
N GLU A 72 -2.60 -5.80 7.75
CA GLU A 72 -2.82 -5.09 6.49
C GLU A 72 -2.31 -3.67 6.71
N VAL A 73 -1.14 -3.37 6.15
CA VAL A 73 -0.38 -2.14 6.42
C VAL A 73 -0.58 -1.16 5.28
N PRO A 74 -1.08 0.06 5.53
CA PRO A 74 -1.21 1.08 4.50
C PRO A 74 0.20 1.56 4.14
N TYR A 75 0.65 1.16 2.97
CA TYR A 75 1.94 1.55 2.41
C TYR A 75 1.70 1.96 0.96
N SER A 76 1.85 3.25 0.71
CA SER A 76 1.67 3.81 -0.63
C SER A 76 3.01 4.19 -1.24
N GLU A 77 3.20 3.80 -2.48
CA GLU A 77 4.27 4.30 -3.35
C GLU A 77 3.78 5.45 -4.25
N HIS A 78 2.50 5.82 -4.11
CA HIS A 78 1.88 6.96 -4.80
C HIS A 78 1.61 8.11 -3.83
N SER A 79 1.76 9.33 -4.33
CA SER A 79 1.44 10.56 -3.60
C SER A 79 -0.02 10.59 -3.16
N GLY A 80 -0.24 11.06 -1.94
CA GLY A 80 -1.56 11.46 -1.46
C GLY A 80 -2.07 12.72 -2.14
N TYR A 81 -3.35 13.04 -1.89
CA TYR A 81 -3.97 14.24 -2.43
C TYR A 81 -3.25 15.52 -2.01
N ASP A 82 -2.95 15.68 -0.72
CA ASP A 82 -2.28 16.88 -0.21
C ASP A 82 -0.84 16.99 -0.74
N GLU A 83 -0.08 15.89 -0.76
CA GLU A 83 1.27 15.84 -1.32
C GLU A 83 1.29 16.23 -2.80
N LEU A 84 0.36 15.69 -3.60
CA LEU A 84 0.25 16.02 -5.02
C LEU A 84 -0.15 17.49 -5.23
N LYS A 85 -1.07 18.00 -4.42
CA LYS A 85 -1.52 19.40 -4.48
C LYS A 85 -0.38 20.36 -4.11
N GLU A 86 0.39 20.04 -3.08
CA GLU A 86 1.58 20.82 -2.70
C GLU A 86 2.64 20.79 -3.80
N PHE A 87 2.89 19.63 -4.40
CA PHE A 87 3.80 19.49 -5.54
C PHE A 87 3.37 20.32 -6.75
N ILE A 88 2.09 20.25 -7.13
CA ILE A 88 1.56 21.05 -8.25
C ILE A 88 1.64 22.54 -7.95
N LYS A 89 1.33 22.96 -6.72
CA LYS A 89 1.47 24.35 -6.30
C LYS A 89 2.92 24.83 -6.39
N TRP A 90 3.87 24.01 -5.96
CA TRP A 90 5.30 24.31 -6.05
C TRP A 90 5.77 24.38 -7.50
N LEU A 91 5.38 23.41 -8.33
CA LEU A 91 5.78 23.32 -9.73
C LEU A 91 5.13 24.43 -10.60
N ASN A 92 3.91 24.84 -10.25
CA ASN A 92 3.08 25.83 -10.93
C ASN A 92 3.02 25.62 -12.48
N PRO A 93 2.57 24.43 -12.94
CA PRO A 93 2.55 24.12 -14.36
C PRO A 93 1.49 24.94 -15.11
N THR A 94 1.73 25.21 -16.39
CA THR A 94 0.74 25.86 -17.28
C THR A 94 -0.37 24.92 -17.74
N LYS A 95 -0.14 23.60 -17.65
CA LYS A 95 -1.05 22.55 -18.09
C LYS A 95 -0.88 21.28 -17.25
N ILE A 96 -1.99 20.60 -16.93
CA ILE A 96 -2.00 19.29 -16.28
C ILE A 96 -2.60 18.25 -17.22
N ILE A 97 -1.90 17.13 -17.41
CA ILE A 97 -2.36 15.98 -18.20
C ILE A 97 -2.32 14.76 -17.27
N PRO A 98 -3.48 14.27 -16.78
CA PRO A 98 -3.51 13.12 -15.90
C PRO A 98 -3.09 11.84 -16.61
N HIS A 99 -2.36 10.96 -15.90
CA HIS A 99 -1.95 9.67 -16.44
C HIS A 99 -2.77 8.49 -15.88
N VAL A 100 -3.48 8.71 -14.77
CA VAL A 100 -4.39 7.76 -14.12
C VAL A 100 -5.77 8.40 -14.07
N ASP A 101 -6.83 7.60 -14.19
CA ASP A 101 -8.23 8.06 -14.24
C ASP A 101 -8.49 9.16 -15.28
N ASN A 102 -7.83 9.06 -16.44
CA ASN A 102 -7.89 10.01 -17.54
C ASN A 102 -8.84 9.53 -18.66
N ASP A 103 -10.03 9.05 -18.31
CA ASP A 103 -11.03 8.56 -19.26
C ASP A 103 -11.78 9.68 -20.02
N GLY A 104 -11.43 10.93 -19.76
CA GLY A 104 -12.09 12.11 -20.34
C GLY A 104 -13.49 12.37 -19.77
N GLY A 105 -13.90 11.65 -18.72
CA GLY A 105 -15.19 11.84 -18.08
C GLY A 105 -15.19 12.90 -16.98
N GLU A 106 -16.36 13.11 -16.37
CA GLU A 106 -16.57 14.09 -15.30
C GLU A 106 -15.60 13.93 -14.11
N ARG A 107 -15.16 12.70 -13.82
CA ARG A 107 -14.21 12.42 -12.73
C ARG A 107 -12.85 13.04 -12.98
N ARG A 108 -12.36 12.96 -14.22
CA ARG A 108 -11.11 13.58 -14.65
C ARG A 108 -11.17 15.09 -14.49
N ASP A 109 -12.29 15.70 -14.90
CA ASP A 109 -12.49 17.14 -14.82
C ASP A 109 -12.57 17.62 -13.36
N GLN A 110 -13.30 16.90 -12.51
CA GLN A 110 -13.36 17.17 -11.07
C GLN A 110 -11.99 17.05 -10.42
N MET A 111 -11.21 16.02 -10.75
CA MET A 111 -9.86 15.84 -10.22
C MET A 111 -8.97 17.04 -10.58
N ILE A 112 -8.95 17.47 -11.84
CA ILE A 112 -8.14 18.63 -12.24
C ILE A 112 -8.62 19.89 -11.54
N ALA A 113 -9.94 20.13 -11.48
CA ALA A 113 -10.49 21.28 -10.78
C ALA A 113 -10.05 21.32 -9.31
N MET A 114 -10.06 20.17 -8.60
CA MET A 114 -9.60 20.08 -7.21
C MET A 114 -8.10 20.40 -7.05
N LEU A 115 -7.27 19.96 -7.99
CA LEU A 115 -5.83 20.23 -7.99
C LEU A 115 -5.49 21.69 -8.36
N THR A 116 -6.35 22.37 -9.11
CA THR A 116 -6.14 23.73 -9.62
C THR A 116 -6.95 24.80 -8.89
N GLN A 117 -7.72 24.45 -7.86
CA GLN A 117 -8.67 25.37 -7.16
C GLN A 117 -8.07 26.70 -6.68
N ASN A 118 -6.74 26.81 -6.54
CA ASN A 118 -6.04 28.03 -6.13
C ASN A 118 -5.09 28.64 -7.20
N HIS A 119 -4.99 28.03 -8.39
CA HIS A 119 -4.14 28.47 -9.50
C HIS A 119 -4.77 28.07 -10.84
N PRO A 120 -5.20 29.02 -11.71
CA PRO A 120 -5.83 28.66 -12.97
C PRO A 120 -4.80 28.00 -13.91
N VAL A 121 -5.00 26.71 -14.17
CA VAL A 121 -4.22 25.92 -15.12
C VAL A 121 -5.17 25.43 -16.21
N VAL A 122 -4.77 25.50 -17.49
CA VAL A 122 -5.64 25.09 -18.59
C VAL A 122 -5.71 23.56 -18.64
N ALA A 123 -6.92 23.01 -18.48
CA ALA A 123 -7.21 21.60 -18.69
C ALA A 123 -7.49 21.33 -20.18
N THR A 124 -6.95 20.26 -20.75
CA THR A 124 -7.32 19.77 -22.11
C THR A 124 -7.65 18.30 -22.11
#